data_AF-A0A8B5XQL5-F1
#
_entry.id   AF-A0A8B5XQL5-F1
#
_cell.length_a   1.000
_cell.length_b   1.000
_cell.length_c   1.000
_cell.angle_alpha   90.00
_cell.angle_beta   90.00
_cell.angle_gamma   90.00
#
_symmetry.space_group_name_H-M   'P 1'
#
loop_
_entity.id
_entity.type
_entity.pdbx_description
1 polymer ?
#
loop_
_entity_poly.entity_id
_entity_poly.type
_entity_poly.pdbx_seq_one_letter_code
_entity_poly.pdbx_strand_id
1 'polypeptide(L)' 'MLDKIEELVLKAKQANSEDKVQGYVIAIKSLCEVMVDEKAANISIPKPITLTQPVMSATPNVEPVKMDEANGESLFDF' A
#
# COMPACT_ATOMS: atom_id res chain seq x y z
N MET A 1 5.40 -12.62 -19.25
CA MET A 1 6.18 -11.89 -18.21
C MET A 1 7.65 -11.76 -18.58
N LEU A 2 8.30 -12.80 -19.13
CA LEU A 2 9.70 -12.70 -19.58
C LEU A 2 9.92 -11.60 -20.62
N ASP A 3 9.05 -11.47 -21.63
CA ASP A 3 9.15 -10.36 -22.61
C ASP A 3 9.09 -8.97 -21.94
N LYS A 4 8.33 -8.85 -20.86
CA LYS A 4 8.22 -7.60 -20.09
C LYS A 4 9.49 -7.32 -19.29
N ILE A 5 10.10 -8.36 -18.73
CA ILE A 5 11.40 -8.26 -18.07
C ILE A 5 12.46 -7.82 -19.09
N GLU A 6 12.48 -8.40 -20.30
CA GLU A 6 13.41 -8.01 -21.36
C GLU A 6 13.24 -6.54 -21.77
N GLU A 7 11.99 -6.07 -21.95
CA GLU A 7 11.70 -4.66 -22.22
C GLU A 7 12.22 -3.74 -21.10
N LEU A 8 11.99 -4.11 -19.84
CA LEU A 8 12.46 -3.32 -18.69
C LEU A 8 13.99 -3.31 -18.58
N VAL A 9 14.67 -4.42 -18.91
CA VAL A 9 16.14 -4.48 -18.97
C VAL A 9 16.66 -3.54 -20.04
N LEU A 10 16.05 -3.51 -21.22
CA LEU A 10 16.42 -2.56 -22.28
C LEU A 10 16.25 -1.11 -21.83
N LYS A 11 15.12 -0.79 -21.18
CA LYS A 11 14.87 0.55 -20.63
C LYS A 11 15.85 0.94 -19.54
N ALA A 12 16.20 0.01 -18.64
CA ALA A 12 17.21 0.24 -17.61
C ALA A 12 18.58 0.57 -18.22
N LYS A 13 18.99 -0.16 -19.25
CA LYS A 13 20.26 0.08 -19.97
C LYS A 13 20.29 1.42 -20.70
N GLN A 14 19.15 1.92 -21.13
CA GLN A 14 19.01 3.20 -21.83
C GLN A 14 18.72 4.37 -20.89
N ALA A 15 18.52 4.10 -19.59
CA ALA A 15 18.21 5.13 -18.62
C ALA A 15 19.41 6.04 -18.37
N ASN A 16 19.11 7.33 -18.29
CA ASN A 16 20.06 8.42 -18.16
C ASN A 16 20.13 9.02 -16.75
N SER A 17 19.50 8.37 -15.77
CA SER A 17 19.65 8.66 -14.35
C SER A 17 19.63 7.39 -13.52
N GLU A 18 20.36 7.41 -12.41
CA GLU A 18 20.45 6.28 -11.49
C GLU A 18 19.09 5.92 -10.87
N ASP A 19 18.27 6.93 -10.52
CA ASP A 19 16.91 6.70 -10.01
C ASP A 19 16.03 5.89 -10.97
N LYS A 20 16.13 6.17 -12.28
CA LYS A 20 15.39 5.43 -13.30
C LYS A 20 15.90 4.00 -13.43
N VAL A 21 17.22 3.82 -13.41
CA VAL A 21 17.83 2.48 -13.42
C VAL A 21 17.31 1.68 -12.21
N GLN A 22 17.35 2.26 -11.01
CA GLN A 22 16.85 1.61 -9.80
C GLN A 22 15.36 1.28 -9.90
N GLY A 23 14.53 2.20 -10.39
CA GLY A 23 13.11 1.97 -10.60
C GLY A 23 12.84 0.78 -11.53
N TYR A 24 13.58 0.67 -12.64
CA TYR A 24 13.45 -0.48 -13.54
C TYR A 24 13.93 -1.79 -12.91
N VAL A 25 15.03 -1.77 -12.14
CA VAL A 25 15.54 -2.95 -11.43
C VAL A 25 14.54 -3.45 -10.39
N ILE A 26 13.89 -2.55 -9.64
CA ILE A 26 12.85 -2.90 -8.68
C ILE A 26 11.66 -3.55 -9.40
N ALA A 27 11.20 -2.97 -10.50
CA ALA A 27 10.10 -3.53 -11.29
C ALA A 27 10.43 -4.94 -11.82
N ILE A 28 11.66 -5.15 -12.31
CA ILE A 28 12.14 -6.47 -12.76
C ILE A 28 12.13 -7.46 -11.59
N LYS A 29 12.66 -7.07 -10.42
CA LYS A 29 12.65 -7.91 -9.21
C LYS A 29 11.23 -8.35 -8.85
N SER A 30 10.29 -7.42 -8.78
CA SER A 30 8.89 -7.73 -8.47
C SER A 30 8.25 -8.66 -9.50
N LEU A 31 8.54 -8.48 -10.79
CA LEU A 31 8.08 -9.38 -11.85
C LEU A 31 8.63 -10.80 -11.66
N CYS A 32 9.92 -10.94 -11.34
CA CYS A 32 10.53 -12.24 -11.04
C CYS A 32 9.89 -12.89 -9.81
N GLU A 33 9.64 -12.12 -8.75
CA GLU A 33 8.98 -12.62 -7.53
C GLU A 33 7.59 -13.19 -7.87
N VAL A 34 6.75 -12.44 -8.59
CA VAL A 34 5.41 -12.89 -8.99
C VAL A 34 5.46 -14.16 -9.85
N MET A 35 6.42 -14.27 -10.79
CA MET A 35 6.58 -15.47 -11.61
C MET A 35 6.98 -16.72 -10.81
N VAL A 36 7.74 -16.53 -9.72
CA VAL A 36 8.16 -17.63 -8.84
C VAL A 36 7.05 -17.97 -7.83
N ASP A 37 6.29 -16.96 -7.39
CA ASP A 37 5.18 -17.08 -6.44
C ASP A 37 3.84 -17.53 -7.08
N GLU A 38 3.79 -17.96 -8.35
CA GLU A 38 2.55 -18.53 -8.93
C GLU A 38 2.07 -19.82 -8.22
N LYS A 39 2.85 -20.39 -7.29
CA LYS A 39 2.40 -21.42 -6.33
C LYS A 39 1.76 -20.88 -5.04
N ALA A 40 1.83 -19.58 -4.79
CA ALA A 40 1.30 -18.88 -3.63
C ALA A 40 0.06 -18.03 -3.96
N ALA A 41 -0.69 -18.38 -5.01
CA ALA A 41 -2.04 -17.85 -5.27
C ALA A 41 -3.07 -18.15 -4.13
N ASN A 42 -2.62 -18.61 -2.96
CA ASN A 42 -3.33 -18.45 -1.70
C ASN A 42 -2.85 -17.15 -1.03
N ILE A 43 -3.06 -16.00 -1.68
CA ILE A 43 -3.16 -14.75 -0.95
C ILE A 43 -4.43 -14.89 -0.10
N SER A 44 -4.26 -15.39 1.12
CA SER A 44 -5.26 -15.29 2.16
C SER A 44 -5.49 -13.80 2.38
N ILE A 45 -6.50 -13.27 1.69
CA ILE A 45 -7.07 -11.95 1.97
C ILE A 45 -7.20 -11.87 3.50
N PRO A 46 -6.51 -10.96 4.19
CA PRO A 46 -6.73 -10.79 5.61
C PRO A 46 -8.20 -10.40 5.76
N LYS A 47 -8.98 -11.34 6.33
CA LYS A 47 -10.39 -11.15 6.62
C LYS A 47 -10.50 -9.86 7.44
N PRO A 48 -11.46 -8.96 7.15
CA PRO A 48 -11.60 -7.74 7.93
C PRO A 48 -11.71 -8.13 9.40
N ILE A 49 -10.77 -7.66 10.21
CA ILE A 49 -10.86 -7.80 11.65
C ILE A 49 -12.05 -6.93 12.05
N THR A 50 -13.19 -7.55 12.34
CA THR A 50 -14.30 -6.85 12.99
C THR A 50 -13.78 -6.43 14.36
N LEU A 51 -13.38 -5.16 14.51
CA LEU A 51 -13.18 -4.58 15.83
C LEU A 51 -14.53 -4.64 16.54
N THR A 52 -14.69 -5.60 17.46
CA THR A 52 -15.78 -5.55 18.42
C THR A 52 -15.53 -4.35 19.32
N GLN A 53 -16.22 -3.26 19.04
CA GLN A 53 -16.22 -2.08 19.89
C GLN A 53 -16.76 -2.50 21.27
N PRO A 54 -16.04 -2.25 22.38
CA PRO A 54 -16.55 -2.56 23.70
C PRO A 54 -17.79 -1.70 23.94
N VAL A 55 -18.91 -2.35 24.22
CA VAL A 55 -20.16 -1.70 24.59
C VAL A 55 -19.93 -1.03 25.94
N MET A 56 -19.78 0.29 25.94
CA MET A 56 -19.73 1.07 27.17
C MET A 56 -21.10 1.02 27.82
N SER A 57 -21.17 0.42 29.01
CA SER A 57 -22.32 0.51 29.90
C SER A 57 -22.62 1.97 30.20
N ALA A 58 -23.85 2.40 29.91
CA ALA A 58 -24.32 3.75 30.08
C ALA A 58 -24.27 4.23 31.55
N THR A 59 -23.76 5.44 31.75
CA THR A 59 -24.09 6.29 32.91
C THR A 59 -24.31 7.74 32.43
N PRO A 60 -25.17 8.53 33.09
CA PRO A 60 -25.92 9.60 32.44
C PRO A 60 -25.29 11.00 32.58
N ASN A 61 -25.61 11.83 31.58
CA ASN A 61 -25.61 13.30 31.57
C ASN A 61 -24.25 14.03 31.63
N VAL A 62 -23.73 14.44 30.47
CA VAL A 62 -22.92 15.66 30.32
C VAL A 62 -23.26 16.31 28.97
N GLU A 63 -23.50 17.62 28.99
CA GLU A 63 -23.86 18.49 27.86
C GLU A 63 -23.03 18.27 26.57
N PRO A 64 -23.60 18.51 25.38
CA PRO A 64 -22.88 18.38 24.12
C PRO A 64 -21.82 19.50 23.99
N VAL A 65 -20.55 19.13 24.13
CA VAL A 65 -19.43 19.99 23.78
C VAL A 65 -19.45 20.20 22.27
N LYS A 66 -19.59 21.46 21.83
CA LYS A 66 -19.47 21.85 20.42
C LYS A 66 -18.03 21.59 19.96
N MET A 67 -17.84 20.61 19.09
CA MET A 67 -16.59 20.40 18.37
C MET A 67 -16.58 21.34 17.16
N ASP A 68 -16.18 22.58 17.37
CA ASP A 68 -15.70 23.45 16.29
C ASP A 68 -14.17 23.31 16.23
N GLU A 69 -13.63 23.06 15.03
CA GLU A 69 -12.21 23.12 14.65
C GLU A 69 -11.23 22.00 15.07
N ALA A 70 -11.59 20.72 14.90
CA ALA A 70 -10.61 19.61 14.96
C ALA A 70 -10.37 18.90 13.61
N ASN A 71 -10.78 19.50 12.48
CA ASN A 71 -10.37 19.03 11.15
C ASN A 71 -9.13 19.81 10.70
N GLY A 72 -7.99 19.53 11.34
CA GLY A 72 -6.68 20.00 10.87
C GLY A 72 -6.41 19.51 9.44
N GLU A 73 -5.77 20.35 8.63
CA GLU A 73 -5.49 20.08 7.22
C GLU A 73 -4.79 18.73 7.05
N SER A 74 -5.29 17.92 6.12
CA SER A 74 -4.84 16.54 5.90
C SER A 74 -3.33 16.50 5.64
N LEU A 75 -2.60 15.85 6.54
CA LEU A 75 -1.13 15.65 6.54
C LEU A 75 -0.65 14.65 5.47
N PHE A 76 -1.39 14.56 4.37
CA PHE A 76 -1.12 13.72 3.22
C PHE A 76 -1.19 14.60 1.96
N ASP A 77 -0.27 15.54 1.88
CA ASP A 77 0.16 16.12 0.61
C ASP A 77 1.44 15.36 0.21
N PHE A 78 1.31 14.41 -0.70
CA PHE A 78 2.42 13.67 -1.33
C PHE A 78 2.24 13.61 -2.84
#